data_AF-A0A958YA42-F1
#
_entry.id   AF-A0A958YA42-F1
#
_cell.length_a   1.000
_cell.length_b   1.000
_cell.length_c   1.000
_cell.angle_alpha   90.00
_cell.angle_beta   90.00
_cell.angle_gamma   90.00
#
_symmetry.space_group_name_H-M   'P 1'
#
loop_
_entity.id
_entity.type
_entity.pdbx_description
1 polymer ?
#
loop_
_entity_poly.entity_id
_entity_poly.type
_entity_poly.pdbx_seq_one_letter_code
_entity_poly.pdbx_strand_id
1 'polypeptide(L)'
;LKIKILNTNPKGSKLKTEKGINLPDTYLNLPSLTDEDISNLDFICSHADIVGFSFVRNAADVARLQEELQKRQRGDLGMVLKIENKEAFQNLPYLILKAMESPTIGIMTARGDLAVELGVERLSEVQEEIMWLCEAALIPNIWATQVLESLAKKGIASRAEVTDAAMSVRTECIMLNKGPYIVKALKTLNAILSLMEKHQSKKQGTLRSLNVATAFWEK
;
A
#
# COMPACT_ATOMS: atom_id res chain seq x y z
N LEU A 1 15.29 18.73 -22.37
CA LEU A 1 14.33 19.18 -21.33
C LEU A 1 14.90 20.39 -20.60
N LYS A 2 14.11 21.44 -20.34
CA LYS A 2 14.45 22.49 -19.37
C LYS A 2 13.66 22.22 -18.10
N ILE A 3 14.33 22.08 -16.95
CA ILE A 3 13.69 21.79 -15.66
C ILE A 3 13.78 23.03 -14.78
N LYS A 4 12.67 23.46 -14.19
CA LYS A 4 12.63 24.51 -13.17
C LYS A 4 12.26 23.89 -11.83
N ILE A 5 13.11 24.07 -10.83
CA ILE A 5 12.83 23.63 -9.46
C ILE A 5 11.91 24.66 -8.82
N LEU A 6 10.67 24.25 -8.48
CA LEU A 6 9.69 25.14 -7.85
C LEU A 6 9.78 25.11 -6.33
N ASN A 7 10.17 23.98 -5.74
CA ASN A 7 10.27 23.81 -4.29
C ASN A 7 11.40 22.83 -3.92
N THR A 8 12.04 23.07 -2.77
CA THR A 8 13.05 22.18 -2.18
C THR A 8 13.21 22.49 -0.69
N ASN A 9 13.91 21.62 0.05
CA ASN A 9 14.23 21.90 1.45
C ASN A 9 15.04 23.20 1.57
N PRO A 10 14.97 23.95 2.69
CA PRO A 10 15.69 25.22 2.84
C PRO A 10 17.20 25.13 2.59
N LYS A 11 17.81 23.96 2.85
CA LYS A 11 19.24 23.69 2.62
C LYS A 11 19.54 23.09 1.23
N GLY A 12 18.53 23.03 0.35
CA GLY A 12 18.57 22.28 -0.88
C GLY A 12 18.47 20.77 -0.68
N SER A 13 18.33 20.05 -1.78
CA SER A 13 18.28 18.58 -1.84
C SER A 13 19.14 18.10 -3.00
N LYS A 14 19.88 16.99 -2.80
CA LYS A 14 20.64 16.35 -3.89
C LYS A 14 19.71 15.46 -4.70
N LEU A 15 19.57 15.75 -5.99
CA LEU A 15 19.00 14.80 -6.96
C LEU A 15 20.04 13.72 -7.24
N LYS A 16 19.70 12.47 -6.96
CA LYS A 16 20.57 11.31 -7.23
C LYS A 16 20.17 10.68 -8.57
N THR A 17 21.04 9.81 -9.09
CA THR A 17 20.70 8.93 -10.21
C THR A 17 19.52 8.02 -9.84
N GLU A 18 18.77 7.59 -10.87
CA GLU A 18 17.68 6.61 -10.74
C GLU A 18 16.59 7.02 -9.74
N LYS A 19 16.33 8.32 -9.64
CA LYS A 19 15.16 8.84 -8.91
C LYS A 19 13.93 8.80 -9.81
N GLY A 20 12.88 8.15 -9.31
CA GLY A 20 11.56 8.12 -9.94
C GLY A 20 11.01 9.53 -10.15
N ILE A 21 10.26 9.69 -11.22
CA ILE A 21 9.61 10.94 -11.63
C ILE A 21 8.12 10.65 -11.71
N ASN A 22 7.31 11.43 -11.00
CA ASN A 22 5.87 11.33 -11.03
C ASN A 22 5.30 12.50 -11.85
N LEU A 23 4.26 12.22 -12.66
CA LEU A 23 3.68 13.16 -13.62
C LEU A 23 2.15 13.18 -13.47
N PRO A 24 1.62 13.64 -12.32
CA PRO A 24 0.22 13.46 -11.94
C PRO A 24 -0.78 14.12 -12.90
N ASP A 25 -0.37 15.22 -13.54
CA ASP A 25 -1.22 15.98 -14.49
C ASP A 25 -0.98 15.57 -15.95
N THR A 26 -0.22 14.50 -16.20
CA THR A 26 0.12 14.04 -17.54
C THR A 26 -0.41 12.65 -17.81
N TYR A 27 -1.13 12.50 -18.91
CA TYR A 27 -1.49 11.18 -19.41
C TYR A 27 -0.24 10.47 -19.96
N LEU A 28 0.12 9.34 -19.36
CA LEU A 28 1.24 8.50 -19.79
C LEU A 28 0.71 7.29 -20.56
N ASN A 29 0.93 7.28 -21.87
CA ASN A 29 0.67 6.11 -22.72
C ASN A 29 1.80 5.07 -22.62
N LEU A 30 2.02 4.57 -21.40
CA LEU A 30 2.94 3.47 -21.12
C LEU A 30 2.17 2.17 -21.00
N PRO A 31 2.75 1.02 -21.41
CA PRO A 31 2.14 -0.27 -21.16
C PRO A 31 2.08 -0.55 -19.67
N SER A 32 1.02 -1.24 -19.22
CA SER A 32 0.88 -1.66 -17.81
C SER A 32 1.77 -2.83 -17.44
N LEU A 33 2.13 -3.68 -18.41
CA LEU A 33 3.16 -4.70 -18.28
C LEU A 33 4.25 -4.43 -19.30
N THR A 34 5.48 -4.28 -18.83
CA THR A 34 6.67 -4.21 -19.67
C THR A 34 7.07 -5.60 -20.16
N ASP A 35 7.97 -5.66 -21.15
CA ASP A 35 8.52 -6.94 -21.63
C ASP A 35 9.28 -7.68 -20.52
N GLU A 36 9.94 -6.92 -19.63
CA GLU A 36 10.61 -7.47 -18.45
C GLU A 36 9.60 -8.05 -17.46
N ASP A 37 8.49 -7.34 -17.19
CA ASP A 37 7.42 -7.86 -16.32
C ASP A 37 6.87 -9.18 -16.85
N ILE A 38 6.58 -9.25 -18.15
CA ILE A 38 6.08 -10.47 -18.80
C ILE A 38 7.09 -11.61 -18.67
N SER A 39 8.38 -11.35 -18.88
CA SER A 39 9.43 -12.36 -18.69
C SER A 39 9.54 -12.81 -17.23
N ASN A 40 9.36 -11.90 -16.27
CA ASN A 40 9.43 -12.22 -14.84
C ASN A 40 8.23 -13.07 -14.38
N LEU A 41 7.09 -13.03 -15.07
CA LEU A 41 5.94 -13.87 -14.75
C LEU A 41 6.26 -15.36 -14.82
N ASP A 42 7.18 -15.81 -15.69
CA ASP A 42 7.56 -17.22 -15.78
C ASP A 42 8.17 -17.72 -14.45
N PHE A 43 9.05 -16.89 -13.86
CA PHE A 43 9.64 -17.16 -12.55
C PHE A 43 8.58 -17.08 -11.44
N ILE A 44 7.77 -16.02 -11.42
CA ILE A 44 6.74 -15.80 -10.40
C ILE A 44 5.72 -16.95 -10.38
N CYS A 45 5.24 -17.38 -11.55
CA CYS A 45 4.32 -18.50 -11.71
C CYS A 45 4.87 -19.83 -11.20
N SER A 46 6.19 -19.97 -11.02
CA SER A 46 6.79 -21.19 -10.50
C SER A 46 7.11 -21.13 -9.00
N HIS A 47 7.16 -19.93 -8.41
CA HIS A 47 7.78 -19.72 -7.09
C HIS A 47 6.97 -18.88 -6.12
N ALA A 48 5.93 -18.17 -6.56
CA ALA A 48 5.14 -17.28 -5.73
C ALA A 48 3.71 -17.77 -5.57
N ASP A 49 3.10 -17.38 -4.45
CA ASP A 49 1.67 -17.56 -4.17
C ASP A 49 0.85 -16.34 -4.64
N ILE A 50 1.49 -15.16 -4.65
CA ILE A 50 0.84 -13.88 -4.95
C ILE A 50 1.75 -13.02 -5.84
N VAL A 51 1.18 -12.38 -6.86
CA VAL A 51 1.82 -11.34 -7.68
C VAL A 51 1.26 -9.95 -7.32
N GLY A 52 2.16 -8.99 -7.12
CA GLY A 52 1.79 -7.58 -6.93
C GLY A 52 1.87 -6.81 -8.24
N PHE A 53 0.74 -6.25 -8.70
CA PHE A 53 0.64 -5.53 -9.96
C PHE A 53 0.78 -4.01 -9.75
N SER A 54 1.94 -3.47 -10.10
CA SER A 54 2.27 -2.05 -9.97
C SER A 54 1.67 -1.22 -11.11
N PHE A 55 1.36 0.04 -10.82
CA PHE A 55 0.87 1.07 -11.75
C PHE A 55 -0.34 0.64 -12.59
N VAL A 56 -1.17 -0.24 -12.03
CA VAL A 56 -2.47 -0.59 -12.62
C VAL A 56 -3.34 0.66 -12.69
N ARG A 57 -3.99 0.90 -13.83
CA ARG A 57 -4.81 2.11 -14.03
C ARG A 57 -6.27 1.81 -14.33
N ASN A 58 -6.54 0.76 -15.09
CA ASN A 58 -7.88 0.44 -15.57
C ASN A 58 -8.11 -1.08 -15.70
N ALA A 59 -9.36 -1.47 -15.96
CA ALA A 59 -9.74 -2.88 -16.06
C ALA A 59 -9.01 -3.63 -17.21
N ALA A 60 -8.61 -2.94 -18.28
CA ALA A 60 -7.88 -3.58 -19.37
C ALA A 60 -6.45 -3.98 -18.94
N ASP A 61 -5.82 -3.22 -18.04
CA ASP A 61 -4.55 -3.60 -17.44
C ASP A 61 -4.68 -4.90 -16.63
N VAL A 62 -5.74 -5.01 -15.81
CA VAL A 62 -6.04 -6.22 -15.01
C VAL A 62 -6.31 -7.41 -15.94
N ALA A 63 -7.12 -7.21 -16.98
CA ALA A 63 -7.40 -8.23 -17.99
C ALA A 63 -6.12 -8.78 -18.62
N ARG A 64 -5.19 -7.88 -18.97
CA ARG A 64 -3.91 -8.26 -19.58
C ARG A 64 -3.07 -9.13 -18.64
N LEU A 65 -2.99 -8.80 -17.36
CA LEU A 65 -2.29 -9.65 -16.39
C LEU A 65 -2.97 -11.01 -16.24
N GLN A 66 -4.31 -11.05 -16.15
CA GLN A 66 -5.07 -12.30 -16.08
C GLN A 66 -4.82 -13.19 -17.31
N GLU A 67 -4.77 -12.61 -18.51
CA GLU A 67 -4.44 -13.33 -19.75
C GLU A 67 -3.01 -13.90 -19.71
N GLU A 68 -2.03 -13.12 -19.26
CA GLU A 68 -0.65 -13.58 -19.13
C GLU A 68 -0.48 -14.71 -18.10
N LEU A 69 -1.23 -14.67 -17.01
CA LEU A 69 -1.28 -15.75 -16.01
C LEU A 69 -1.99 -17.00 -16.55
N GLN A 70 -3.08 -16.83 -17.30
CA GLN A 70 -3.81 -17.91 -17.97
C GLN A 70 -2.93 -18.65 -18.99
N LYS A 71 -2.15 -17.93 -19.80
CA LYS A 71 -1.17 -18.52 -20.74
C LYS A 71 -0.16 -19.44 -20.04
N ARG A 72 0.14 -19.16 -18.77
CA ARG A 72 1.05 -19.92 -17.91
C ARG A 72 0.34 -20.98 -17.05
N GLN A 73 -0.95 -21.19 -17.27
CA GLN A 73 -1.79 -22.11 -16.49
C GLN A 73 -1.79 -21.79 -14.98
N ARG A 74 -1.60 -20.50 -14.63
CA ARG A 74 -1.59 -20.00 -13.25
C ARG A 74 -2.68 -18.95 -13.01
N GLY A 75 -3.87 -19.17 -13.57
CA GLY A 75 -5.04 -18.33 -13.32
C GLY A 75 -5.53 -18.35 -11.86
N ASP A 76 -4.99 -19.27 -11.05
CA ASP A 76 -5.19 -19.42 -9.60
C ASP A 76 -4.25 -18.55 -8.75
N LEU A 77 -3.15 -18.04 -9.33
CA LEU A 77 -2.18 -17.22 -8.61
C LEU A 77 -2.86 -15.99 -8.00
N GLY A 78 -2.61 -15.73 -6.72
CA GLY A 78 -3.17 -14.56 -6.04
C GLY A 78 -2.69 -13.26 -6.68
N MET A 79 -3.58 -12.29 -6.84
CA MET A 79 -3.24 -11.00 -7.46
C MET A 79 -3.52 -9.85 -6.52
N VAL A 80 -2.51 -9.01 -6.27
CA VAL A 80 -2.65 -7.78 -5.48
C VAL A 80 -2.52 -6.57 -6.40
N LEU A 81 -3.60 -5.81 -6.57
CA LEU A 81 -3.59 -4.57 -7.35
C LEU A 81 -3.04 -3.42 -6.50
N LYS A 82 -1.98 -2.75 -6.96
CA LYS A 82 -1.36 -1.63 -6.24
C LYS A 82 -1.96 -0.31 -6.71
N ILE A 83 -2.73 0.33 -5.82
CA ILE A 83 -3.34 1.63 -6.10
C ILE A 83 -2.31 2.71 -5.77
N GLU A 84 -1.68 3.23 -6.82
CA GLU A 84 -0.50 4.11 -6.73
C GLU A 84 -0.73 5.50 -7.30
N ASN A 85 -1.73 5.68 -8.17
CA ASN A 85 -1.97 6.95 -8.85
C ASN A 85 -3.46 7.33 -8.87
N LYS A 86 -3.73 8.54 -9.36
CA LYS A 86 -5.07 9.11 -9.45
C LYS A 86 -6.02 8.29 -10.32
N GLU A 87 -5.55 7.81 -11.47
CA GLU A 87 -6.37 7.04 -12.42
C GLU A 87 -6.81 5.69 -11.80
N ALA A 88 -5.88 4.99 -11.14
CA ALA A 88 -6.16 3.75 -10.42
C ALA A 88 -7.23 3.94 -9.34
N PHE A 89 -7.13 5.03 -8.57
CA PHE A 89 -8.11 5.37 -7.55
C PHE A 89 -9.48 5.67 -8.16
N GLN A 90 -9.55 6.49 -9.21
CA GLN A 90 -10.80 6.82 -9.90
C GLN A 90 -11.49 5.59 -10.51
N ASN A 91 -10.69 4.62 -10.98
CA ASN A 91 -11.17 3.39 -11.59
C ASN A 91 -11.31 2.22 -10.60
N LEU A 92 -11.08 2.44 -9.29
CA LEU A 92 -11.00 1.36 -8.31
C LEU A 92 -12.20 0.40 -8.32
N PRO A 93 -13.47 0.85 -8.42
CA PRO A 93 -14.60 -0.07 -8.54
C PRO A 93 -14.51 -1.00 -9.76
N TYR A 94 -14.08 -0.48 -10.91
CA TYR A 94 -13.90 -1.29 -12.13
C TYR A 94 -12.71 -2.23 -12.04
N LEU A 95 -11.62 -1.79 -11.41
CA LEU A 95 -10.46 -2.63 -11.12
C LEU A 95 -10.85 -3.82 -10.24
N ILE A 96 -11.59 -3.56 -9.16
CA ILE A 96 -12.11 -4.58 -8.25
C ILE A 96 -12.99 -5.58 -9.02
N LEU A 97 -14.00 -5.09 -9.76
CA LEU A 97 -14.92 -5.95 -10.50
C LEU A 97 -14.20 -6.86 -11.50
N LYS A 98 -13.20 -6.33 -12.22
CA LYS A 98 -12.42 -7.13 -13.16
C LYS A 98 -11.52 -8.14 -12.45
N ALA A 99 -10.88 -7.74 -11.36
CA ALA A 99 -10.04 -8.61 -10.56
C ALA A 99 -10.84 -9.78 -9.96
N MET A 100 -12.10 -9.59 -9.60
CA MET A 100 -12.98 -10.63 -9.04
C MET A 100 -13.27 -11.80 -10.00
N GLU A 101 -12.90 -11.69 -11.27
CA GLU A 101 -12.88 -12.85 -12.18
C GLU A 101 -11.78 -13.87 -11.81
N SER A 102 -10.78 -13.46 -11.02
CA SER A 102 -9.75 -14.33 -10.43
C SER A 102 -10.15 -14.81 -9.03
N PRO A 103 -9.76 -16.03 -8.62
CA PRO A 103 -10.22 -16.64 -7.37
C PRO A 103 -9.61 -16.02 -6.11
N THR A 104 -8.44 -15.38 -6.21
CA THR A 104 -7.72 -14.81 -5.06
C THR A 104 -7.19 -13.45 -5.41
N ILE A 105 -7.72 -12.42 -4.76
CA ILE A 105 -7.34 -11.03 -5.01
C ILE A 105 -7.16 -10.23 -3.73
N GLY A 106 -6.37 -9.16 -3.84
CA GLY A 106 -6.21 -8.15 -2.80
C GLY A 106 -5.98 -6.77 -3.41
N ILE A 107 -6.16 -5.74 -2.60
CA ILE A 107 -5.85 -4.36 -2.97
C ILE A 107 -4.75 -3.86 -2.05
N MET A 108 -3.72 -3.23 -2.62
CA MET A 108 -2.67 -2.56 -1.85
C MET A 108 -2.84 -1.04 -1.97
N THR A 109 -2.98 -0.37 -0.83
CA THR A 109 -3.01 1.09 -0.73
C THR A 109 -1.58 1.62 -0.64
N ALA A 110 -1.00 2.03 -1.77
CA ALA A 110 0.38 2.53 -1.85
C ALA A 110 0.43 4.03 -1.53
N ARG A 111 0.33 4.36 -0.25
CA ARG A 111 0.19 5.75 0.23
C ARG A 111 1.27 6.71 -0.21
N GLY A 112 2.53 6.27 -0.26
CA GLY A 112 3.65 7.13 -0.63
C GLY A 112 3.49 7.67 -2.05
N ASP A 113 3.08 6.80 -2.98
CA ASP A 113 2.82 7.16 -4.37
C ASP A 113 1.54 7.99 -4.49
N LEU A 114 0.45 7.55 -3.83
CA LEU A 114 -0.81 8.30 -3.80
C LEU A 114 -0.67 9.71 -3.22
N ALA A 115 0.17 9.91 -2.21
CA ALA A 115 0.43 11.23 -1.64
C ALA A 115 1.14 12.16 -2.62
N VAL A 116 2.01 11.62 -3.48
CA VAL A 116 2.66 12.40 -4.54
C VAL A 116 1.68 12.69 -5.68
N GLU A 117 0.79 11.75 -6.00
CA GLU A 117 -0.14 11.83 -7.12
C GLU A 117 -1.40 12.67 -6.83
N LEU A 118 -1.91 12.64 -5.59
CA LEU A 118 -3.19 13.25 -5.19
C LEU A 118 -3.05 14.40 -4.20
N GLY A 119 -1.83 14.66 -3.70
CA GLY A 119 -1.57 15.60 -2.62
C GLY A 119 -1.68 14.96 -1.24
N VAL A 120 -0.88 15.46 -0.29
CA VAL A 120 -0.83 14.92 1.09
C VAL A 120 -2.11 15.22 1.87
N GLU A 121 -2.80 16.30 1.51
CA GLU A 121 -4.04 16.74 2.15
C GLU A 121 -5.21 15.78 1.89
N ARG A 122 -5.19 15.05 0.76
CA ARG A 122 -6.25 14.10 0.39
C ARG A 122 -5.92 12.65 0.77
N LEU A 123 -4.70 12.38 1.26
CA LEU A 123 -4.26 11.02 1.52
C LEU A 123 -5.19 10.30 2.51
N SER A 124 -5.64 10.99 3.54
CA SER A 124 -6.51 10.43 4.58
C SER A 124 -7.92 10.08 4.08
N GLU A 125 -8.51 10.86 3.17
CA GLU A 125 -9.81 10.51 2.58
C GLU A 125 -9.69 9.38 1.55
N VAL A 126 -8.62 9.41 0.74
CA VAL A 126 -8.37 8.40 -0.30
C VAL A 126 -8.16 7.02 0.30
N GLN A 127 -7.32 6.90 1.33
CA GLN A 127 -7.11 5.60 1.99
C GLN A 127 -8.40 5.05 2.60
N GLU A 128 -9.26 5.93 3.14
CA GLU A 128 -10.53 5.52 3.73
C GLU A 128 -11.44 4.97 2.65
N GLU A 129 -11.67 5.71 1.57
CA GLU A 129 -12.52 5.26 0.47
C GLU A 129 -12.05 3.93 -0.13
N ILE A 130 -10.74 3.75 -0.32
CA ILE A 130 -10.18 2.47 -0.77
C ILE A 130 -10.55 1.34 0.19
N MET A 131 -10.35 1.54 1.50
CA MET A 131 -10.71 0.54 2.51
C MET A 131 -12.22 0.26 2.54
N TRP A 132 -13.07 1.27 2.29
CA TRP A 132 -14.52 1.11 2.31
C TRP A 132 -14.99 0.24 1.16
N LEU A 133 -14.43 0.45 -0.03
CA LEU A 133 -14.71 -0.36 -1.21
C LEU A 133 -14.19 -1.79 -1.04
N CYS A 134 -12.98 -1.95 -0.47
CA CYS A 134 -12.43 -3.28 -0.16
C CYS A 134 -13.33 -4.05 0.82
N GLU A 135 -13.76 -3.40 1.90
CA GLU A 135 -14.66 -4.01 2.89
C GLU A 135 -16.01 -4.40 2.25
N ALA A 136 -16.60 -3.51 1.47
CA ALA A 136 -17.88 -3.77 0.79
C ALA A 136 -17.79 -4.93 -0.21
N ALA A 137 -16.64 -5.09 -0.86
CA ALA A 137 -16.37 -6.17 -1.81
C ALA A 137 -15.84 -7.45 -1.15
N LEU A 138 -15.61 -7.45 0.18
CA LEU A 138 -14.98 -8.54 0.92
C LEU A 138 -13.58 -8.90 0.40
N ILE A 139 -12.82 -7.89 -0.02
CA ILE A 139 -11.45 -8.04 -0.54
C ILE A 139 -10.46 -7.53 0.51
N PRO A 140 -9.38 -8.28 0.81
CA PRO A 140 -8.37 -7.82 1.75
C PRO A 140 -7.64 -6.57 1.26
N ASN A 141 -7.48 -5.59 2.15
CA ASN A 141 -6.65 -4.42 1.93
C ASN A 141 -5.28 -4.57 2.60
N ILE A 142 -4.23 -4.32 1.84
CA ILE A 142 -2.85 -4.24 2.31
C ILE A 142 -2.47 -2.76 2.42
N TRP A 143 -2.21 -2.33 3.64
CA TRP A 143 -1.70 -0.99 3.88
C TRP A 143 -0.20 -0.94 3.67
N ALA A 144 0.25 -0.23 2.63
CA ALA A 144 1.65 -0.19 2.24
C ALA A 144 2.27 1.20 2.31
N THR A 145 3.61 1.19 2.43
CA THR A 145 4.51 2.35 2.47
C THR A 145 4.30 3.25 3.69
N GLN A 146 5.35 3.95 4.12
CA GLN A 146 5.30 4.95 5.20
C GLN A 146 4.89 4.44 6.60
N VAL A 147 4.61 3.14 6.78
CA VAL A 147 4.39 2.55 8.11
C VAL A 147 5.75 2.32 8.79
N LEU A 148 6.00 3.04 9.89
CA LEU A 148 7.24 2.92 10.68
C LEU A 148 8.52 3.06 9.82
N GLU A 149 8.48 3.88 8.77
CA GLU A 149 9.55 4.02 7.77
C GLU A 149 10.86 4.53 8.39
N SER A 150 10.78 5.53 9.26
CA SER A 150 11.91 6.07 10.00
C SER A 150 12.47 5.06 10.99
N LEU A 151 11.61 4.23 11.60
CA LEU A 151 12.07 3.15 12.46
C LEU A 151 12.85 2.12 11.67
N ALA A 152 12.33 1.66 10.53
CA ALA A 152 13.02 0.69 9.68
C ALA A 152 14.37 1.23 9.18
N LYS A 153 14.43 2.50 8.77
CA LYS A 153 15.63 3.11 8.19
C LYS A 153 16.66 3.64 9.20
N LYS A 154 16.19 4.26 10.29
CA LYS A 154 17.01 5.03 11.24
C LYS A 154 16.97 4.48 12.67
N GLY A 155 16.16 3.46 12.93
CA GLY A 155 16.06 2.80 14.24
C GLY A 155 15.19 3.53 15.27
N ILE A 156 14.57 4.66 14.89
CA ILE A 156 13.73 5.49 15.75
C ILE A 156 12.44 5.85 15.01
N ALA A 157 11.29 5.52 15.62
CA ALA A 157 9.97 5.94 15.15
C ALA A 157 9.63 7.34 15.65
N SER A 158 8.95 8.12 14.83
CA SER A 158 8.26 9.34 15.27
C SER A 158 6.93 9.00 15.94
N ARG A 159 6.40 9.94 16.74
CA ARG A 159 5.05 9.80 17.33
C ARG A 159 3.97 9.65 16.26
N ALA A 160 4.08 10.40 15.16
CA ALA A 160 3.15 10.32 14.04
C ALA A 160 3.14 8.92 13.41
N GLU A 161 4.31 8.31 13.19
CA GLU A 161 4.39 6.94 12.65
C GLU A 161 3.82 5.89 13.60
N VAL A 162 3.93 6.08 14.92
CA VAL A 162 3.32 5.16 15.89
C VAL A 162 1.80 5.27 15.85
N THR A 163 1.25 6.49 15.80
CA THR A 163 -0.20 6.71 15.66
C THR A 163 -0.72 6.17 14.34
N ASP A 164 -0.01 6.40 13.24
CA ASP A 164 -0.34 5.89 11.91
C ASP A 164 -0.34 4.35 11.89
N ALA A 165 0.71 3.72 12.44
CA ALA A 165 0.77 2.27 12.59
C ALA A 165 -0.38 1.72 13.47
N ALA A 166 -0.79 2.43 14.52
CA ALA A 166 -1.93 2.03 15.34
C ALA A 166 -3.26 2.04 14.56
N MET A 167 -3.44 2.97 13.62
CA MET A 167 -4.63 2.99 12.75
C MET A 167 -4.64 1.85 11.74
N SER A 168 -3.47 1.28 11.43
CA SER A 168 -3.35 0.18 10.47
C SER A 168 -3.94 -1.15 10.93
N VAL A 169 -4.34 -1.27 12.19
CA VAL A 169 -5.16 -2.40 12.70
C VAL A 169 -6.48 -2.60 11.95
N ARG A 170 -6.93 -1.59 11.21
CA ARG A 170 -8.20 -1.60 10.47
C ARG A 170 -8.11 -2.33 9.12
N THR A 171 -6.91 -2.69 8.67
CA THR A 171 -6.64 -3.39 7.41
C THR A 171 -6.22 -4.83 7.65
N GLU A 172 -6.43 -5.71 6.66
CA GLU A 172 -6.09 -7.13 6.76
C GLU A 172 -4.58 -7.39 6.81
N CYS A 173 -3.76 -6.50 6.23
CA CYS A 173 -2.32 -6.67 6.18
C CYS A 173 -1.60 -5.33 6.17
N ILE A 174 -0.42 -5.29 6.77
CA ILE A 174 0.45 -4.12 6.81
C ILE A 174 1.80 -4.50 6.20
N MET A 175 2.22 -3.72 5.20
CA MET A 175 3.52 -3.91 4.54
C MET A 175 4.56 -2.92 5.11
N LEU A 176 5.64 -3.47 5.67
CA LEU A 176 6.83 -2.72 6.06
C LEU A 176 7.85 -2.60 4.93
N ASN A 177 8.54 -1.47 4.87
CA ASN A 177 9.60 -1.24 3.90
C ASN A 177 10.97 -1.72 4.43
N LYS A 178 11.98 -1.77 3.55
CA LYS A 178 13.34 -2.20 3.88
C LYS A 178 14.10 -1.20 4.77
N GLY A 179 15.00 -1.73 5.59
CA GLY A 179 15.98 -0.94 6.33
C GLY A 179 16.78 -1.77 7.33
N PRO A 180 17.91 -1.23 7.85
CA PRO A 180 18.80 -1.96 8.74
C PRO A 180 18.14 -2.34 10.08
N TYR A 181 17.04 -1.70 10.45
CA TYR A 181 16.30 -1.96 11.68
C TYR A 181 14.95 -2.65 11.42
N ILE A 182 14.79 -3.35 10.30
CA ILE A 182 13.51 -3.96 9.91
C ILE A 182 12.96 -4.94 10.95
N VAL A 183 13.81 -5.74 11.60
CA VAL A 183 13.40 -6.66 12.67
C VAL A 183 12.85 -5.89 13.88
N LYS A 184 13.44 -4.73 14.19
CA LYS A 184 12.92 -3.85 15.24
C LYS A 184 11.58 -3.25 14.83
N ALA A 185 11.46 -2.78 13.58
CA ALA A 185 10.20 -2.26 13.05
C ALA A 185 9.08 -3.29 13.09
N LEU A 186 9.35 -4.54 12.71
CA LEU A 186 8.41 -5.65 12.79
C LEU A 186 7.94 -5.92 14.22
N LYS A 187 8.88 -6.02 15.18
CA LYS A 187 8.54 -6.23 16.60
C LYS A 187 7.71 -5.08 17.16
N THR A 188 8.04 -3.83 16.80
CA THR A 188 7.28 -2.66 17.22
C THR A 188 5.89 -2.63 16.60
N LEU A 189 5.76 -2.92 15.30
CA LEU A 189 4.46 -3.02 14.64
C LEU A 189 3.59 -4.07 15.31
N ASN A 190 4.12 -5.28 15.51
CA ASN A 190 3.39 -6.35 16.19
C ASN A 190 2.92 -5.94 17.59
N ALA A 191 3.77 -5.28 18.38
CA ALA A 191 3.39 -4.78 19.69
C ALA A 191 2.26 -3.73 19.63
N ILE A 192 2.32 -2.80 18.67
CA ILE A 192 1.27 -1.79 18.45
C ILE A 192 -0.05 -2.47 18.07
N LEU A 193 -0.02 -3.37 17.08
CA LEU A 193 -1.22 -4.06 16.59
C LEU A 193 -1.84 -4.95 17.67
N SER A 194 -1.06 -5.75 18.40
CA SER A 194 -1.56 -6.59 19.50
C SER A 194 -2.23 -5.80 20.64
N LEU A 195 -1.84 -4.53 20.82
CA LEU A 195 -2.53 -3.63 21.75
C LEU A 195 -3.82 -3.11 21.13
N MET A 196 -3.79 -2.66 19.87
CA MET A 196 -4.92 -2.05 19.17
C MET A 196 -6.04 -3.01 18.79
N GLU A 197 -5.74 -4.26 18.43
CA GLU A 197 -6.74 -5.28 18.05
C GLU A 197 -7.76 -5.53 19.16
N LYS A 198 -7.37 -5.26 20.41
CA LYS A 198 -8.22 -5.37 21.58
C LYS A 198 -9.26 -4.26 21.70
N HIS A 199 -9.06 -3.15 20.99
CA HIS A 199 -9.88 -1.94 21.00
C HIS A 199 -10.57 -1.66 19.67
N GLN A 200 -10.11 -2.29 18.59
CA GLN A 200 -10.59 -2.03 17.24
C GLN A 200 -10.51 -3.31 16.42
N SER A 201 -11.63 -3.67 15.80
CA SER A 201 -11.67 -4.69 14.75
C SER A 201 -12.26 -4.06 13.49
N LYS A 202 -11.45 -3.96 12.43
CA LYS A 202 -11.82 -3.19 11.22
C LYS A 202 -12.33 -1.80 11.60
N LYS A 203 -13.54 -1.41 11.19
CA LYS A 203 -14.17 -0.15 11.60
C LYS A 203 -14.97 -0.20 12.90
N GLN A 204 -15.13 -1.37 13.50
CA GLN A 204 -15.88 -1.54 14.73
C GLN A 204 -14.97 -1.25 15.93
N GLY A 205 -15.23 -0.14 16.62
CA GLY A 205 -14.63 0.13 17.92
C GLY A 205 -15.17 -0.84 18.97
N THR A 206 -14.31 -1.40 19.80
CA THR A 206 -14.68 -2.28 20.91
C THR A 206 -14.47 -1.55 22.25
N LEU A 207 -15.41 -1.69 23.18
CA LEU A 207 -15.40 -0.99 24.48
C LEU A 207 -14.59 -1.74 25.54
N ARG A 208 -13.33 -2.07 25.25
CA ARG A 208 -12.45 -2.73 26.23
C ARG A 208 -11.89 -1.73 27.24
N SER A 209 -11.87 -2.11 28.52
CA SER A 209 -11.20 -1.37 29.60
C SER A 209 -9.72 -1.08 29.28
N LEU A 210 -9.32 0.19 29.39
CA LEU A 210 -7.94 0.65 29.29
C LEU A 210 -7.27 0.60 30.67
N ASN A 211 -6.52 -0.47 30.94
CA ASN A 211 -5.77 -0.65 32.19
C ASN A 211 -4.47 0.18 32.23
N VAL A 212 -4.42 1.31 31.52
CA VAL A 212 -3.23 2.17 31.42
C VAL A 212 -3.07 3.02 32.69
N ALA A 213 -4.18 3.36 33.33
CA ALA A 213 -4.20 4.19 34.53
C ALA A 213 -4.28 3.37 35.83
N THR A 214 -4.27 2.03 35.80
CA THR A 214 -4.40 1.23 37.04
C THR A 214 -3.26 1.54 38.03
N ALA A 215 -2.04 1.76 37.52
CA ALA A 215 -0.90 2.19 38.32
C ALA A 215 -1.03 3.60 38.94
N PHE A 216 -1.96 4.43 38.44
CA PHE A 216 -2.30 5.72 39.05
C PHE A 216 -3.21 5.56 40.28
N TRP A 217 -4.03 4.51 40.30
CA TRP A 217 -5.00 4.22 41.36
C TRP A 217 -4.46 3.26 42.44
N GLU A 218 -3.30 2.64 42.22
CA GLU A 218 -2.61 1.75 43.17
C GLU A 218 -1.58 2.47 44.07
N LYS A 219 -1.62 3.80 44.16
CA LYS A 219 -0.88 4.61 45.14
C LYS A 219 -1.78 5.04 46.28
#